data_AF-A0A7W8MBG5-F1
#
_entry.id   AF-A0A7W8MBG5-F1
#
_cell.length_a   1.000
_cell.length_b   1.000
_cell.length_c   1.000
_cell.angle_alpha   90.00
_cell.angle_beta   90.00
_cell.angle_gamma   90.00
#
_symmetry.space_group_name_H-M   'P 1'
#
loop_
_entity.id
_entity.type
_entity.pdbx_description
1 polymer ?
#
loop_
_entity_poly.entity_id
_entity_poly.type
_entity_poly.pdbx_seq_one_letter_code
_entity_poly.pdbx_strand_id
1 'polypeptide(L)'
;MNRLLRLLLIAFSVILAGSPASRADEASVDEQIETLLGPAGDYKELFYAFKVALEEGKSDIVVSLVNYPIIVRIDGNEETYASEEELRDGYDDVFTDAILEAVANQEYGDLFVNSEGVMIGNGEVWITGICDDNACSTATPRIMTIQSGE
;
A
#
# COMPACT_ATOMS: atom_id res chain seq x y z
N MET A 1 71.08 19.22 1.21
CA MET A 1 70.58 19.26 -0.18
C MET A 1 69.29 18.44 -0.24
N ASN A 2 68.18 19.13 -0.53
CA ASN A 2 66.86 18.72 -1.01
C ASN A 2 66.61 17.19 -1.22
N ARG A 3 65.43 16.66 -0.88
CA ARG A 3 64.13 17.08 -1.42
C ARG A 3 62.95 16.70 -0.51
N LEU A 4 62.05 17.66 -0.31
CA LEU A 4 60.64 17.43 0.01
C LEU A 4 60.02 16.43 -0.96
N LEU A 5 59.13 15.53 -0.50
CA LEU A 5 57.95 15.15 -1.30
C LEU A 5 56.83 14.42 -0.50
N ARG A 6 55.69 15.12 -0.44
CA ARG A 6 54.28 14.65 -0.48
C ARG A 6 53.66 13.96 0.74
N LEU A 7 52.82 14.76 1.42
CA LEU A 7 51.60 14.30 2.10
C LEU A 7 50.74 13.43 1.16
N LEU A 8 50.23 12.32 1.68
CA LEU A 8 49.07 11.61 1.16
C LEU A 8 48.13 11.38 2.35
N LEU A 9 47.22 12.34 2.55
CA LEU A 9 46.03 12.16 3.38
C LEU A 9 45.08 11.27 2.58
N ILE A 10 45.00 9.99 2.95
CA ILE A 10 43.95 9.10 2.44
C ILE A 10 42.69 9.42 3.25
N ALA A 11 41.83 10.28 2.71
CA ALA A 11 40.47 10.41 3.19
C ALA A 11 39.72 9.12 2.80
N PHE A 12 39.46 8.25 3.76
CA PHE A 12 38.60 7.10 3.58
C PHE A 12 37.14 7.59 3.59
N SER A 13 36.66 7.99 2.42
CA SER A 13 35.24 8.29 2.23
C SER A 13 34.46 6.99 2.39
N VAL A 14 33.88 6.76 3.57
CA VAL A 14 32.84 5.75 3.74
C VAL A 14 31.62 6.25 2.97
N ILE A 15 31.42 5.72 1.77
CA ILE A 15 30.15 5.84 1.06
C ILE A 15 29.20 4.93 1.84
N LEU A 16 28.32 5.51 2.65
CA LEU A 16 27.14 4.82 3.16
C LEU A 16 26.26 4.52 1.92
N ALA A 17 26.49 3.38 1.28
CA ALA A 17 25.52 2.82 0.36
C ALA A 17 24.30 2.44 1.21
N GLY A 18 23.21 3.18 1.09
CA GLY A 18 21.93 2.77 1.64
C GLY A 18 21.63 1.34 1.19
N SER A 19 21.27 0.49 2.14
CA SER A 19 20.99 -0.92 1.90
C SER A 19 19.93 -1.11 0.81
N PRO A 20 19.95 -2.21 0.03
CA PRO A 20 18.97 -2.52 -1.01
C PRO A 20 17.61 -2.98 -0.45
N ALA A 21 17.22 -2.49 0.73
CA ALA A 21 16.03 -2.88 1.50
C ALA A 21 14.69 -2.48 0.84
N SER A 22 14.71 -2.09 -0.44
CA SER A 22 13.54 -1.58 -1.17
C SER A 22 13.29 -2.34 -2.47
N ARG A 23 13.99 -3.45 -2.75
CA ARG A 23 13.78 -4.21 -3.99
C ARG A 23 13.76 -5.71 -3.80
N ALA A 24 14.58 -6.24 -2.90
CA ALA A 24 14.53 -7.66 -2.56
C ALA A 24 13.21 -7.98 -1.84
N ASP A 25 12.78 -7.10 -0.94
CA ASP A 25 11.54 -7.25 -0.18
C ASP A 25 10.32 -7.07 -1.08
N GLU A 26 10.32 -6.09 -1.99
CA GLU A 26 9.26 -5.97 -3.01
C GLU A 26 9.14 -7.20 -3.90
N ALA A 27 10.26 -7.79 -4.33
CA ALA A 27 10.22 -9.00 -5.15
C ALA A 27 9.63 -10.20 -4.38
N SER A 28 9.88 -10.27 -3.06
CA SER A 28 9.27 -11.29 -2.20
C SER A 28 7.78 -11.07 -2.00
N VAL A 29 7.32 -9.82 -1.95
CA VAL A 29 5.89 -9.48 -1.93
C VAL A 29 5.24 -9.81 -3.27
N ASP A 30 5.90 -9.45 -4.39
CA ASP A 30 5.44 -9.78 -5.74
C ASP A 30 5.24 -11.30 -5.89
N GLU A 31 6.22 -12.12 -5.48
CA GLU A 31 6.13 -13.59 -5.55
C GLU A 31 4.97 -14.15 -4.72
N GLN A 32 4.72 -13.60 -3.53
CA GLN A 32 3.59 -14.02 -2.69
C GLN A 32 2.24 -13.68 -3.34
N ILE A 33 2.11 -12.48 -3.92
CA ILE A 33 0.88 -12.07 -4.61
C ILE A 33 0.67 -12.92 -5.86
N GLU A 34 1.71 -13.16 -6.66
CA GLU A 34 1.65 -14.04 -7.84
C GLU A 34 1.18 -15.46 -7.49
N THR A 35 1.65 -15.97 -6.35
CA THR A 35 1.30 -17.31 -5.87
C THR A 35 -0.12 -17.39 -5.34
N LEU A 36 -0.59 -16.37 -4.62
CA LEU A 36 -1.83 -16.44 -3.84
C LEU A 36 -3.03 -15.76 -4.51
N LEU A 37 -2.79 -14.68 -5.25
CA LEU A 37 -3.79 -13.70 -5.60
C LEU A 37 -3.87 -13.38 -7.09
N GLY A 38 -2.78 -13.61 -7.84
CA GLY A 38 -2.71 -13.34 -9.28
C GLY A 38 -1.65 -12.28 -9.63
N PRO A 39 -1.78 -11.54 -10.75
CA PRO A 39 -0.74 -10.65 -11.24
C PRO A 39 -0.31 -9.58 -10.21
N ALA A 40 0.93 -9.65 -9.70
CA ALA A 40 1.42 -8.72 -8.68
C ALA A 40 1.45 -7.26 -9.14
N GLY A 41 1.65 -7.04 -10.46
CA GLY A 41 1.65 -5.70 -11.05
C GLY A 41 0.36 -4.92 -10.76
N ASP A 42 -0.80 -5.58 -10.81
CA ASP A 42 -2.10 -4.93 -10.62
C ASP A 42 -2.29 -4.50 -9.16
N TYR A 43 -1.84 -5.33 -8.21
CA TYR A 43 -1.86 -4.99 -6.77
C TYR A 43 -0.88 -3.87 -6.44
N LYS A 44 0.33 -3.90 -7.03
CA LYS A 44 1.34 -2.84 -6.88
C LYS A 44 0.84 -1.50 -7.41
N GLU A 45 0.21 -1.50 -8.58
CA GLU A 45 -0.39 -0.30 -9.17
C GLU A 45 -1.49 0.26 -8.25
N LEU A 46 -2.42 -0.59 -7.78
CA LEU A 46 -3.49 -0.13 -6.89
C LEU A 46 -2.94 0.42 -5.57
N PHE A 47 -1.99 -0.28 -4.94
CA PHE A 47 -1.38 0.16 -3.69
C PHE A 47 -0.81 1.58 -3.82
N TYR A 48 0.01 1.83 -4.84
CA TYR A 48 0.62 3.14 -5.04
C TYR A 48 -0.41 4.20 -5.45
N ALA A 49 -1.40 3.86 -6.28
CA ALA A 49 -2.48 4.78 -6.65
C ALA A 49 -3.29 5.21 -5.42
N PHE A 50 -3.64 4.27 -4.54
CA PHE A 50 -4.39 4.52 -3.31
C PHE A 50 -3.59 5.38 -2.33
N LYS A 51 -2.34 5.00 -2.06
CA LYS A 51 -1.43 5.75 -1.16
C LYS A 51 -1.24 7.19 -1.61
N VAL A 52 -0.87 7.41 -2.88
CA VAL A 52 -0.67 8.76 -3.43
C VAL A 52 -1.97 9.57 -3.42
N ALA A 53 -3.10 8.95 -3.75
CA ALA A 53 -4.38 9.66 -3.74
C ALA A 53 -4.78 10.13 -2.34
N LEU A 54 -4.52 9.34 -1.30
CA LEU A 54 -4.73 9.74 0.09
C LEU A 54 -3.78 10.87 0.50
N GLU A 55 -2.48 10.75 0.20
CA GLU A 55 -1.47 11.78 0.51
C GLU A 55 -1.78 13.12 -0.16
N GLU A 56 -2.33 13.11 -1.37
CA GLU A 56 -2.68 14.31 -2.14
C GLU A 56 -4.11 14.79 -1.89
N GLY A 57 -4.89 14.12 -1.04
CA GLY A 57 -6.29 14.47 -0.75
C GLY A 57 -7.23 14.34 -1.95
N LYS A 58 -6.93 13.44 -2.88
CA LYS A 58 -7.71 13.19 -4.10
C LYS A 58 -8.83 12.18 -3.86
N SER A 59 -9.84 12.59 -3.10
CA SER A 59 -10.97 11.73 -2.72
C SER A 59 -11.65 11.04 -3.91
N ASP A 60 -11.81 11.73 -5.04
CA ASP A 60 -12.36 11.14 -6.28
C ASP A 60 -11.59 9.90 -6.76
N ILE A 61 -10.26 9.91 -6.64
CA ILE A 61 -9.44 8.77 -7.02
C ILE A 61 -9.59 7.68 -5.97
N VAL A 62 -9.48 8.02 -4.69
CA VAL A 62 -9.57 7.07 -3.57
C VAL A 62 -10.85 6.25 -3.67
N VAL A 63 -12.01 6.90 -3.80
CA VAL A 63 -13.30 6.20 -3.85
C VAL A 63 -13.45 5.33 -5.11
N SER A 64 -12.84 5.72 -6.24
CA SER A 64 -12.89 4.92 -7.47
C SER A 64 -12.15 3.57 -7.37
N LEU A 65 -11.20 3.44 -6.44
CA LEU A 65 -10.42 2.22 -6.22
C LEU A 65 -11.16 1.20 -5.34
N VAL A 66 -12.23 1.61 -4.67
CA VAL A 66 -13.02 0.79 -3.74
C VAL A 66 -14.02 -0.07 -4.50
N ASN A 67 -14.20 -1.32 -4.09
CA ASN A 67 -15.32 -2.14 -4.57
C ASN A 67 -16.55 -1.88 -3.71
N TYR A 68 -17.69 -1.69 -4.37
CA TYR A 68 -18.95 -1.38 -3.71
C TYR A 68 -19.97 -2.51 -3.81
N PRO A 69 -20.84 -2.68 -2.81
CA PRO A 69 -20.87 -1.94 -1.54
C PRO A 69 -19.70 -2.29 -0.62
N ILE A 70 -19.20 -1.32 0.14
CA ILE A 70 -18.16 -1.53 1.17
C ILE A 70 -18.75 -1.37 2.55
N ILE A 71 -18.35 -2.24 3.47
CA ILE A 71 -18.66 -2.13 4.90
C ILE A 71 -17.42 -1.57 5.59
N VAL A 72 -17.57 -0.41 6.22
CA VAL A 72 -16.51 0.30 6.92
C VAL A 72 -16.75 0.24 8.43
N ARG A 73 -15.68 0.05 9.22
CA ARG A 73 -15.78 -0.06 10.68
C ARG A 73 -14.85 0.91 11.40
N ILE A 74 -15.38 2.04 11.89
CA ILE A 74 -14.59 3.07 12.59
C ILE A 74 -15.05 3.18 14.04
N ASP A 75 -14.12 3.05 14.98
CA ASP A 75 -14.34 3.20 16.43
C ASP A 75 -15.49 2.32 16.96
N GLY A 76 -15.64 1.12 16.40
CA GLY A 76 -16.69 0.16 16.75
C GLY A 76 -18.05 0.43 16.12
N ASN A 77 -18.19 1.49 15.32
CA ASN A 77 -19.37 1.74 14.49
C ASN A 77 -19.19 1.09 13.12
N GLU A 78 -20.26 0.53 12.57
CA GLU A 78 -20.27 -0.09 11.25
C GLU A 78 -21.21 0.71 10.35
N GLU A 79 -20.72 1.09 9.17
CA GLU A 79 -21.50 1.77 8.13
C GLU A 79 -21.28 1.10 6.78
N THR A 80 -22.30 1.10 5.94
CA THR A 80 -22.23 0.57 4.57
C THR A 80 -22.38 1.70 3.58
N TYR A 81 -21.40 1.82 2.69
CA TYR A 81 -21.44 2.75 1.56
C TYR A 81 -21.74 1.95 0.30
N ALA A 82 -22.83 2.28 -0.40
CA ALA A 82 -23.28 1.56 -1.58
C ALA A 82 -22.65 2.06 -2.88
N SER A 83 -22.00 3.23 -2.87
CA SER A 83 -21.43 3.86 -4.05
C SER A 83 -20.26 4.78 -3.74
N GLU A 84 -19.54 5.17 -4.80
CA GLU A 84 -18.51 6.21 -4.75
C GLU A 84 -19.04 7.54 -4.21
N GLU A 85 -20.27 7.91 -4.55
CA GLU A 85 -20.92 9.14 -4.07
C GLU A 85 -21.10 9.11 -2.55
N GLU A 86 -21.67 8.01 -2.03
CA GLU A 86 -21.88 7.88 -0.59
C GLU A 86 -20.58 7.86 0.20
N LEU A 87 -19.55 7.13 -0.26
CA LEU A 87 -18.27 7.11 0.45
C LEU A 87 -17.56 8.47 0.38
N ARG A 88 -17.70 9.21 -0.72
CA ARG A 88 -17.15 10.56 -0.85
C ARG A 88 -17.84 11.53 0.11
N ASP A 89 -19.15 11.40 0.30
CA ASP A 89 -19.90 12.24 1.25
C ASP A 89 -19.49 11.97 2.70
N GLY A 90 -19.15 10.72 3.03
CA GLY A 90 -18.63 10.30 4.34
C GLY A 90 -17.10 10.27 4.46
N TYR A 91 -16.36 10.89 3.54
CA TYR A 91 -14.92 10.66 3.38
C TYR A 91 -14.11 10.94 4.65
N ASP A 92 -14.38 12.06 5.31
CA ASP A 92 -13.63 12.49 6.51
C ASP A 92 -13.95 11.62 7.74
N ASP A 93 -15.11 10.95 7.76
CA ASP A 93 -15.48 10.02 8.83
C ASP A 93 -14.80 8.65 8.64
N VAL A 94 -14.50 8.27 7.40
CA VAL A 94 -13.86 7.00 7.04
C VAL A 94 -12.34 7.09 7.07
N PHE A 95 -11.75 8.10 6.43
CA PHE A 95 -10.30 8.24 6.29
C PHE A 95 -9.71 9.07 7.42
N THR A 96 -9.83 8.55 8.64
CA THR A 96 -9.30 9.16 9.86
C THR A 96 -7.77 9.32 9.83
N ASP A 97 -7.23 10.20 10.66
CA ASP A 97 -5.78 10.41 10.80
C ASP A 97 -5.00 9.10 11.02
N ALA A 98 -5.57 8.16 11.77
CA ALA A 98 -4.95 6.86 12.03
C ALA A 98 -4.83 6.01 10.75
N ILE A 99 -5.87 5.98 9.92
CA ILE A 99 -5.86 5.24 8.65
C ILE A 99 -4.90 5.93 7.67
N LEU A 100 -4.94 7.27 7.58
CA LEU A 100 -4.02 8.03 6.75
C LEU A 100 -2.56 7.76 7.13
N GLU A 101 -2.26 7.74 8.42
CA GLU A 101 -0.91 7.43 8.94
C GLU A 101 -0.50 5.98 8.64
N ALA A 102 -1.39 5.01 8.83
CA ALA A 102 -1.12 3.60 8.51
C ALA A 102 -0.75 3.42 7.03
N VAL A 103 -1.52 4.03 6.12
CA VAL A 103 -1.23 3.96 4.68
C VAL A 103 0.04 4.72 4.30
N ALA A 104 0.25 5.92 4.86
CA ALA A 104 1.41 6.75 4.59
C ALA A 104 2.72 6.09 5.07
N ASN A 105 2.70 5.34 6.16
CA ASN A 105 3.87 4.64 6.69
C ASN A 105 4.12 3.26 6.07
N GLN A 106 3.13 2.67 5.39
CA GLN A 106 3.28 1.35 4.77
C GLN A 106 4.22 1.42 3.56
N GLU A 107 5.28 0.62 3.57
CA GLU A 107 6.13 0.36 2.41
C GLU A 107 5.66 -0.88 1.67
N TYR A 108 5.77 -0.89 0.33
CA TYR A 108 5.31 -2.02 -0.47
C TYR A 108 6.05 -3.33 -0.12
N GLY A 109 7.36 -3.25 0.08
CA GLY A 109 8.19 -4.41 0.42
C GLY A 109 7.87 -5.05 1.77
N ASP A 110 7.14 -4.34 2.64
CA ASP A 110 6.76 -4.80 3.99
C ASP A 110 5.28 -5.22 4.07
N LEU A 111 4.59 -5.31 2.94
CA LEU A 111 3.18 -5.69 2.91
C LEU A 111 2.99 -7.14 3.39
N PHE A 112 1.98 -7.32 4.24
CA PHE A 112 1.52 -8.65 4.58
C PHE A 112 0.55 -9.15 3.51
N VAL A 113 0.78 -10.38 3.04
CA VAL A 113 -0.01 -11.01 1.97
C VAL A 113 -0.49 -12.38 2.44
N ASN A 114 -1.78 -12.64 2.23
CA ASN A 114 -2.35 -13.98 2.40
C ASN A 114 -3.38 -14.26 1.27
N SER A 115 -4.16 -15.33 1.39
CA SER A 115 -5.19 -15.67 0.40
C SER A 115 -6.40 -14.74 0.38
N GLU A 116 -6.57 -13.89 1.39
CA GLU A 116 -7.67 -12.90 1.48
C GLU A 116 -7.30 -11.57 0.81
N GLY A 117 -6.00 -11.29 0.68
CA GLY A 117 -5.52 -10.12 -0.03
C GLY A 117 -4.17 -9.61 0.49
N VAL A 118 -3.97 -8.33 0.22
CA VAL A 118 -2.83 -7.54 0.68
C VAL A 118 -3.32 -6.61 1.79
N MET A 119 -2.69 -6.69 2.96
CA MET A 119 -3.01 -5.87 4.12
C MET A 119 -2.10 -4.66 4.20
N ILE A 120 -2.69 -3.49 4.48
CA ILE A 120 -1.99 -2.23 4.75
C ILE A 120 -2.17 -1.88 6.23
N GLY A 121 -1.08 -1.51 6.90
CA GLY A 121 -1.08 -1.26 8.33
C GLY A 121 -1.24 -2.56 9.13
N ASN A 122 -2.01 -2.49 10.21
CA ASN A 122 -2.42 -3.60 11.07
C ASN A 122 -3.82 -4.13 10.72
N GLY A 123 -4.27 -3.95 9.48
CA GLY A 123 -5.59 -4.40 9.02
C GLY A 123 -6.57 -3.26 8.73
N GLU A 124 -6.11 -2.00 8.80
CA GLU A 124 -6.91 -0.84 8.47
C GLU A 124 -7.48 -0.92 7.06
N VAL A 125 -6.68 -1.41 6.10
CA VAL A 125 -7.10 -1.51 4.69
C VAL A 125 -6.68 -2.84 4.08
N TRP A 126 -7.58 -3.43 3.30
CA TRP A 126 -7.29 -4.63 2.50
C TRP A 126 -7.55 -4.41 1.00
N ILE A 127 -6.57 -4.79 0.19
CA ILE A 127 -6.70 -4.93 -1.26
C ILE A 127 -6.98 -6.40 -1.58
N THR A 128 -8.14 -6.67 -2.17
CA THR A 128 -8.61 -8.03 -2.49
C THR A 128 -8.97 -8.14 -3.96
N GLY A 129 -8.66 -9.29 -4.57
CA GLY A 129 -9.05 -9.59 -5.94
C GLY A 129 -10.54 -9.88 -6.07
N ILE A 130 -11.21 -9.15 -6.96
CA ILE A 130 -12.63 -9.36 -7.29
C ILE A 130 -12.72 -10.17 -8.58
N CYS A 131 -13.23 -11.38 -8.49
CA CYS A 131 -13.44 -12.24 -9.66
C CYS A 131 -14.35 -11.56 -10.68
N ASP A 132 -13.91 -11.51 -11.93
CA ASP A 132 -14.72 -10.92 -13.03
C ASP A 132 -15.95 -11.79 -13.35
N ASP A 133 -15.88 -13.10 -13.06
CA ASP A 133 -16.95 -14.06 -13.24
C ASP A 133 -16.86 -15.24 -12.23
N ASN A 134 -17.81 -16.16 -12.31
CA ASN A 134 -17.87 -17.35 -11.43
C ASN A 134 -16.71 -18.33 -11.64
N ALA A 135 -16.01 -18.27 -12.78
CA ALA A 135 -14.86 -19.13 -13.04
C ALA A 135 -13.59 -18.56 -12.37
N CYS A 136 -13.58 -17.26 -12.07
CA CYS A 136 -12.49 -16.53 -11.41
C CYS A 136 -11.12 -16.80 -12.06
N SER A 137 -11.09 -16.84 -13.39
CA SER A 137 -9.85 -16.96 -14.16
C SER A 137 -9.02 -15.67 -14.12
N THR A 138 -9.70 -14.55 -13.87
CA THR A 138 -9.13 -13.21 -13.66
C THR A 138 -9.80 -12.59 -12.44
N ALA A 139 -9.02 -11.92 -11.61
CA ALA A 139 -9.51 -11.14 -10.48
C ALA A 139 -8.89 -9.74 -10.51
N THR A 140 -9.72 -8.72 -10.42
CA THR A 140 -9.28 -7.32 -10.42
C THR A 140 -9.11 -6.84 -8.97
N PRO A 141 -7.91 -6.40 -8.53
CA PRO A 141 -7.72 -5.92 -7.17
C PRO A 141 -8.54 -4.67 -6.89
N ARG A 142 -9.16 -4.61 -5.71
CA ARG A 142 -9.94 -3.46 -5.21
C ARG A 142 -9.80 -3.32 -3.71
N ILE A 143 -10.03 -2.11 -3.19
CA ILE A 143 -10.15 -1.90 -1.74
C ILE A 143 -11.48 -2.50 -1.28
N MET A 144 -11.41 -3.46 -0.35
CA MET A 144 -12.57 -4.23 0.13
C MET A 144 -12.83 -4.09 1.63
N THR A 145 -11.87 -3.53 2.37
CA THR A 145 -11.99 -3.30 3.81
C THR A 145 -11.35 -1.97 4.13
N ILE A 146 -12.07 -1.17 4.93
CA ILE A 146 -11.54 0.01 5.62
C ILE A 146 -12.05 -0.08 7.05
N GLN A 147 -11.15 -0.04 8.03
CA GLN A 147 -11.51 -0.13 9.43
C GLN A 147 -10.47 0.54 10.34
N SER A 148 -10.82 0.77 11.61
CA SER A 148 -9.84 1.05 12.66
C SER A 148 -8.86 -0.12 12.77
N GLY A 149 -7.58 0.19 13.00
CA GLY A 149 -6.55 -0.82 13.24
C GLY A 149 -6.79 -1.62 14.52
N GLU A 150 -6.30 -2.87 14.53
CA GLU A 150 -6.35 -3.76 15.69
C GLU A 150 -5.07 -3.72 16.55
#